data_AF-A0A7W7CSX0-F1
#
_entry.id   AF-A0A7W7CSX0-F1
#
_cell.length_a   1.000
_cell.length_b   1.000
_cell.length_c   1.000
_cell.angle_alpha   90.00
_cell.angle_beta   90.00
_cell.angle_gamma   90.00
#
_symmetry.space_group_name_H-M   'P 1'
#
loop_
_entity.id
_entity.type
_entity.pdbx_description
1 polymer ?
#
loop_
_entity_poly.entity_id
_entity_poly.type
_entity_poly.pdbx_seq_one_letter_code
_entity_poly.pdbx_strand_id
1 'polypeptide(L)'
;MADPDSLAGQPAVRRLAGLPRPWADDDYPMWESLEYVAVAVGEQRTDIGADVREVGGFFARQDPNPDDVDWARLSPAEQARHYPRLTALF
;
A
#
# COMPACT_ATOMS: atom_id res chain seq x y z
N MET A 1 6.54 0.92 13.12
CA MET A 1 6.45 0.07 11.91
C MET A 1 4.99 0.07 11.50
N ALA A 2 4.66 0.41 10.24
CA ALA A 2 3.28 0.44 9.79
C ALA A 2 2.70 -0.99 9.75
N ASP A 3 1.51 -1.19 10.31
CA ASP A 3 0.76 -2.45 10.25
C ASP A 3 -0.25 -2.36 9.10
N PRO A 4 -0.10 -3.17 8.03
CA PRO A 4 -1.01 -3.13 6.89
C PRO A 4 -2.46 -3.47 7.25
N ASP A 5 -2.71 -4.37 8.22
CA ASP A 5 -4.08 -4.78 8.57
C ASP A 5 -4.88 -3.62 9.22
N SER A 6 -4.19 -2.61 9.73
CA SER A 6 -4.78 -1.36 10.21
C SER A 6 -5.51 -0.56 9.11
N LEU A 7 -5.21 -0.80 7.82
CA LEU A 7 -5.93 -0.19 6.69
C LEU A 7 -7.43 -0.55 6.68
N ALA A 8 -7.83 -1.69 7.25
CA ALA A 8 -9.24 -2.06 7.40
C ALA A 8 -10.06 -1.04 8.20
N GLY A 9 -9.39 -0.16 8.96
CA GLY A 9 -10.03 0.95 9.67
C GLY A 9 -10.26 2.20 8.82
N GLN A 10 -9.57 2.34 7.69
CA GLN A 10 -9.59 3.57 6.90
C GLN A 10 -10.93 3.76 6.18
N PRO A 11 -11.54 4.96 6.23
CA PRO A 11 -12.84 5.22 5.60
C PRO A 11 -12.88 4.86 4.11
N ALA A 12 -11.79 5.14 3.37
CA ALA A 12 -11.71 4.83 1.95
C ALA A 12 -11.71 3.32 1.67
N VAL A 13 -11.02 2.53 2.50
CA VAL A 13 -10.99 1.05 2.40
C VAL A 13 -12.36 0.46 2.73
N ARG A 14 -13.03 0.99 3.76
CA ARG A 14 -14.39 0.56 4.13
C ARG A 14 -15.43 0.92 3.07
N ARG A 15 -15.31 2.09 2.44
CA ARG A 15 -16.15 2.47 1.30
C ARG A 15 -15.99 1.46 0.17
N LEU A 16 -14.75 1.17 -0.22
CA LEU A 16 -14.45 0.22 -1.29
C LEU A 16 -15.03 -1.17 -1.03
N ALA A 17 -14.87 -1.69 0.19
CA ALA A 17 -15.42 -2.98 0.61
C ALA A 17 -16.96 -3.06 0.52
N GLY A 18 -17.65 -1.91 0.60
CA GLY A 18 -19.11 -1.83 0.44
C GLY A 18 -19.60 -1.73 -1.00
N LEU A 19 -18.71 -1.57 -1.99
CA LEU A 19 -19.08 -1.41 -3.39
C LEU A 19 -19.24 -2.77 -4.10
N PRO A 20 -20.20 -2.89 -5.05
CA PRO A 20 -20.33 -4.09 -5.87
C PRO A 20 -19.09 -4.29 -6.74
N ARG A 21 -18.69 -5.55 -6.93
CA ARG A 21 -17.58 -5.92 -7.83
C ARG A 21 -18.09 -6.17 -9.26
N PRO A 22 -17.28 -5.92 -10.30
CA PRO A 22 -15.92 -5.36 -10.26
C PRO A 22 -15.92 -3.86 -9.97
N TRP A 23 -14.86 -3.37 -9.32
CA TRP A 23 -14.66 -1.94 -9.08
C TRP A 23 -14.14 -1.25 -10.33
N ALA A 24 -14.60 -0.02 -10.57
CA ALA A 24 -14.02 0.85 -11.59
C ALA A 24 -12.73 1.52 -11.08
N ASP A 25 -11.91 2.04 -11.98
CA ASP A 25 -10.67 2.74 -11.61
C ASP A 25 -10.94 3.90 -10.62
N ASP A 26 -12.06 4.62 -10.79
CA ASP A 26 -12.49 5.71 -9.92
C ASP A 26 -13.00 5.26 -8.53
N ASP A 27 -13.26 3.95 -8.34
CA ASP A 27 -13.69 3.42 -7.05
C ASP A 27 -12.50 3.22 -6.11
N TYR A 28 -11.31 2.94 -6.66
CA TYR A 28 -10.09 2.79 -5.88
C TYR A 28 -9.75 4.12 -5.18
N PRO A 29 -9.26 4.07 -3.93
CA PRO A 29 -8.72 5.25 -3.31
C PRO A 29 -7.53 5.76 -4.12
N MET A 30 -7.31 7.08 -4.14
CA MET A 30 -6.20 7.73 -4.85
C MET A 30 -4.83 7.44 -4.21
N TRP A 31 -4.49 6.17 -3.99
CA TRP A 31 -3.24 5.74 -3.37
C TRP A 31 -2.03 6.14 -4.20
N GLU A 32 -2.16 6.19 -5.52
CA GLU A 32 -1.12 6.71 -6.43
C GLU A 32 -0.78 8.18 -6.13
N SER A 33 -1.71 8.97 -5.58
CA SER A 33 -1.44 10.35 -5.16
C SER A 33 -0.43 10.45 -4.00
N LEU A 34 -0.25 9.39 -3.21
CA LEU A 34 0.73 9.37 -2.12
C LEU A 34 2.17 9.37 -2.64
N GLU A 35 2.44 8.76 -3.80
CA GLU A 35 3.76 8.83 -4.44
C GLU A 35 4.09 10.26 -4.86
N TYR A 36 3.12 10.99 -5.40
CA TYR A 36 3.32 12.40 -5.76
C TYR A 36 3.64 13.28 -4.56
N VAL A 37 3.07 13.00 -3.38
CA VAL A 37 3.43 13.72 -2.14
C VAL A 37 4.86 13.40 -1.72
N ALA A 38 5.27 12.14 -1.79
CA ALA A 38 6.65 11.75 -1.46
C ALA A 38 7.67 12.38 -2.42
N VAL A 39 7.37 12.40 -3.71
CA VAL A 39 8.18 13.07 -4.74
C VAL A 39 8.25 14.58 -4.49
N ALA A 40 7.09 15.25 -4.31
CA ALA A 40 7.05 16.69 -4.08
C ALA A 40 7.79 17.12 -2.81
N VAL A 41 7.73 16.34 -1.73
CA VAL A 41 8.49 16.59 -0.50
C VAL A 41 9.99 16.36 -0.71
N GLY A 42 10.36 15.31 -1.46
CA GLY A 42 11.76 15.05 -1.83
C GLY A 42 12.36 16.18 -2.66
N GLU A 43 11.62 16.69 -3.66
CA GLU A 43 12.04 17.81 -4.50
C GLU A 43 12.24 19.12 -3.70
N GLN A 44 11.49 19.32 -2.62
CA GLN A 44 11.59 20.51 -1.75
C GLN A 44 12.71 20.42 -0.70
N ARG A 45 13.25 19.23 -0.46
CA ARG A 45 14.27 18.95 0.56
C ARG A 45 15.64 18.78 -0.09
N THR A 46 16.37 19.88 -0.28
CA THR A 46 17.73 19.86 -0.87
C THR A 46 18.80 19.19 0.01
N ASP A 47 18.48 18.89 1.27
CA ASP A 47 19.31 18.15 2.22
C ASP A 47 19.17 16.63 2.10
N ILE A 48 18.13 16.16 1.41
CA ILE A 48 17.97 14.77 1.04
C ILE A 48 18.54 14.67 -0.38
N GLY A 49 19.76 14.11 -0.51
CA GLY A 49 20.42 13.96 -1.80
C GLY A 49 19.47 13.36 -2.83
N ALA A 50 19.58 13.83 -4.08
CA ALA A 50 18.62 13.70 -5.19
C ALA A 50 18.31 12.26 -5.66
N ASP A 51 18.58 11.26 -4.84
CA ASP A 51 18.34 9.89 -5.17
C ASP A 51 17.86 9.09 -3.95
N VAL A 52 16.61 9.37 -3.55
CA VAL A 52 15.87 8.52 -2.60
C VAL A 52 15.73 7.09 -3.14
N ARG A 53 15.93 6.86 -4.45
CA ARG A 53 15.97 5.53 -5.08
C ARG A 53 17.35 4.87 -5.02
N GLU A 54 18.45 5.60 -4.93
CA GLU A 54 19.83 5.06 -4.91
C GLU A 54 20.41 4.88 -3.50
N VAL A 55 19.66 5.12 -2.43
CA VAL A 55 20.06 4.72 -1.07
C VAL A 55 19.85 3.20 -0.88
N GLY A 56 20.65 2.44 -1.62
CA GLY A 56 21.19 1.12 -1.31
C GLY A 56 20.19 0.06 -0.84
N GLY A 57 19.56 -0.64 -1.77
CA GLY A 57 19.12 -2.04 -1.58
C GLY A 57 18.18 -2.32 -0.39
N PHE A 58 17.62 -1.30 0.22
CA PHE A 58 16.57 -1.44 1.20
C PHE A 58 15.28 -1.60 0.41
N PHE A 59 14.80 -2.85 0.33
CA PHE A 59 13.40 -3.16 0.13
C PHE A 59 12.62 -2.44 1.22
N ALA A 60 12.30 -1.18 0.98
CA ALA A 60 11.47 -0.43 1.88
C ALA A 60 10.15 -1.18 1.88
N ARG A 61 9.63 -1.56 3.06
CA ARG A 61 8.31 -2.21 3.18
C ARG A 61 7.14 -1.34 2.64
N GLN A 62 7.47 -0.17 2.13
CA GLN A 62 6.64 0.86 1.52
C GLN A 62 6.91 0.97 0.01
N ASP A 63 7.70 0.04 -0.56
CA ASP A 63 7.71 -0.24 -1.98
C ASP A 63 6.28 -0.63 -2.41
N PRO A 64 5.68 0.06 -3.39
CA PRO A 64 4.36 -0.28 -3.91
C PRO A 64 4.33 -1.67 -4.56
N ASN A 65 5.48 -2.21 -4.97
CA ASN A 65 5.63 -3.56 -5.53
C ASN A 65 6.72 -4.33 -4.77
N PRO A 66 6.44 -4.78 -3.54
CA PRO A 66 7.45 -5.40 -2.70
C PRO A 66 7.79 -6.82 -3.21
N ASP A 67 9.07 -7.05 -3.52
CA ASP A 67 9.57 -8.32 -4.06
C ASP A 67 9.79 -9.41 -2.99
N ASP A 68 9.64 -9.07 -1.71
CA ASP A 68 9.89 -9.96 -0.56
C ASP A 68 8.73 -10.91 -0.25
N VAL A 69 7.54 -10.63 -0.81
CA VAL A 69 6.34 -11.45 -0.64
C VAL A 69 5.73 -11.76 -2.00
N ASP A 70 5.67 -13.06 -2.33
CA ASP A 70 4.93 -13.54 -3.49
C ASP A 70 3.42 -13.54 -3.18
N TRP A 71 2.79 -12.36 -3.26
CA TRP A 71 1.38 -12.14 -2.93
C TRP A 71 0.44 -13.04 -3.71
N ALA A 72 0.81 -13.40 -4.95
CA ALA A 72 0.04 -14.29 -5.80
C ALA A 72 0.02 -15.75 -5.28
N ARG A 73 0.97 -16.13 -4.42
CA ARG A 73 1.09 -17.48 -3.87
C ARG A 73 0.61 -17.64 -2.44
N LEU A 74 0.24 -16.55 -1.75
CA LEU A 74 -0.33 -16.66 -0.40
C LEU A 74 -1.67 -17.37 -0.46
N SER A 75 -1.79 -18.51 0.24
CA SER A 75 -3.07 -19.19 0.37
C SER A 75 -4.08 -18.32 1.12
N PRO A 76 -5.40 -18.49 0.90
CA PRO A 76 -6.42 -17.73 1.64
C PRO A 76 -6.29 -17.86 3.17
N ALA A 77 -5.82 -19.01 3.66
CA ALA A 77 -5.58 -19.23 5.07
C ALA A 77 -4.40 -18.41 5.61
N GLU A 78 -3.33 -18.29 4.83
CA GLU A 78 -2.18 -17.45 5.18
C GLU A 78 -2.54 -15.97 5.12
N GLN A 79 -3.32 -15.55 4.10
CA GLN A 79 -3.84 -14.18 4.04
C GLN A 79 -4.69 -13.84 5.26
N ALA A 80 -5.62 -14.71 5.65
CA ALA A 80 -6.44 -14.51 6.85
C ALA A 80 -5.62 -14.50 8.16
N ARG A 81 -4.50 -15.23 8.21
CA ARG A 81 -3.58 -15.24 9.36
C ARG A 81 -2.78 -13.94 9.45
N HIS A 82 -2.35 -13.40 8.31
CA HIS A 82 -1.52 -12.20 8.27
C HIS A 82 -2.34 -10.91 8.31
N TYR A 83 -3.53 -10.89 7.72
CA TYR A 83 -4.39 -9.72 7.55
C TYR A 83 -5.86 -10.02 7.90
N PRO A 84 -6.15 -10.43 9.15
CA PRO A 84 -7.47 -10.91 9.55
C PRO A 84 -8.58 -9.89 9.32
N ARG A 85 -8.31 -8.59 9.46
CA ARG A 85 -9.34 -7.55 9.30
C ARG A 85 -9.59 -7.21 7.84
N LEU A 86 -8.53 -7.17 7.02
CA LEU A 86 -8.68 -6.95 5.59
C LEU A 86 -9.35 -8.16 4.90
N THR A 87 -8.98 -9.39 5.26
CA THR A 87 -9.62 -10.59 4.72
C THR A 87 -11.10 -10.70 5.14
N ALA A 88 -11.51 -10.11 6.26
CA ALA A 88 -12.93 -10.06 6.62
C ALA A 88 -13.75 -9.08 5.76
N LEU A 89 -13.10 -8.13 5.07
CA LEU A 89 -13.76 -7.13 4.23
C LEU A 89 -13.86 -7.55 2.76
N PHE A 90 -13.00 -8.45 2.28
CA PHE A 90 -12.86 -8.81 0.86
C PHE A 90 -12.85 -10.30 0.60
#